data_AF-A0A519V2K3-F1
#
_entry.id   AF-A0A519V2K3-F1
#
_cell.length_a   1.000
_cell.length_b   1.000
_cell.length_c   1.000
_cell.angle_alpha   90.00
_cell.angle_beta   90.00
_cell.angle_gamma   90.00
#
_symmetry.space_group_name_H-M   'P 1'
#
loop_
_entity.id
_entity.type
_entity.pdbx_description
1 polymer ?
#
loop_
_entity_poly.entity_id
_entity_poly.type
_entity_poly.pdbx_seq_one_letter_code
_entity_poly.pdbx_strand_id
1 'polypeptide(L)'
;MTKKQTYLLALISAFLMWLAWPPHNWLAPILLVGLVPLFIALNQIINKKETKTGKKVFLTAGLTFLVWNTASIYWVFNSINAVNTGVIGTIISLLVSLIPYCLGAFLMTSGFWLYYRLSNYTNKYVSYLGLISFYVALEYLHESWDLAFPWMTLGNGFAGLHQLA
;
A
#
# COMPACT_ATOMS: atom_id res chain seq x y z
N MET A 1 -12.98 -19.39 0.90
CA MET A 1 -12.09 -18.92 -0.19
C MET A 1 -10.73 -19.62 -0.07
N THR A 2 -10.13 -20.02 -1.19
CA THR A 2 -8.81 -20.65 -1.23
C THR A 2 -7.69 -19.61 -1.14
N LYS A 3 -6.46 -20.03 -0.78
CA LYS A 3 -5.30 -19.12 -0.73
C LYS A 3 -5.06 -18.39 -2.06
N LYS A 4 -5.28 -19.07 -3.19
CA LYS A 4 -5.14 -18.50 -4.55
C LYS A 4 -6.08 -17.31 -4.74
N GLN A 5 -7.35 -17.47 -4.34
CA GLN A 5 -8.33 -16.40 -4.44
C GLN A 5 -7.97 -15.20 -3.55
N THR A 6 -7.41 -15.43 -2.35
CA THR A 6 -6.97 -14.36 -1.45
C THR A 6 -5.86 -13.52 -2.08
N TYR A 7 -4.86 -14.17 -2.68
CA TYR A 7 -3.79 -13.47 -3.39
C TYR A 7 -4.29 -12.78 -4.66
N LEU A 8 -5.25 -13.38 -5.37
CA LEU A 8 -5.87 -12.75 -6.53
C LEU A 8 -6.57 -11.43 -6.13
N LEU A 9 -7.35 -11.42 -5.05
CA LEU A 9 -7.99 -10.19 -4.57
C LEU A 9 -6.97 -9.12 -4.14
N ALA A 10 -5.88 -9.52 -3.48
CA ALA A 10 -4.78 -8.62 -3.13
C ALA A 10 -4.15 -7.98 -4.38
N LEU A 11 -3.87 -8.79 -5.42
CA LEU A 11 -3.31 -8.30 -6.68
C LEU A 11 -4.29 -7.44 -7.48
N ILE A 12 -5.60 -7.76 -7.46
CA ILE A 12 -6.64 -6.92 -8.06
C ILE A 12 -6.67 -5.56 -7.38
N SER A 13 -6.61 -5.52 -6.04
CA SER A 13 -6.54 -4.26 -5.29
C SER A 13 -5.32 -3.44 -5.70
N ALA A 14 -4.13 -4.07 -5.77
CA ALA A 14 -2.91 -3.41 -6.20
C ALA A 14 -3.02 -2.86 -7.63
N PHE A 15 -3.59 -3.65 -8.55
CA PHE A 15 -3.81 -3.25 -9.94
C PHE A 15 -4.78 -2.08 -10.06
N LEU A 16 -5.92 -2.11 -9.34
CA LEU A 16 -6.89 -1.01 -9.34
C LEU A 16 -6.28 0.28 -8.81
N MET A 17 -5.51 0.20 -7.72
CA MET A 17 -4.85 1.38 -7.16
C MET A 17 -3.75 1.91 -8.08
N TRP A 18 -3.03 1.04 -8.80
CA TRP A 18 -2.01 1.44 -9.78
C TRP A 18 -2.64 2.10 -11.00
N LEU A 19 -3.73 1.50 -11.51
CA LEU A 19 -4.47 2.03 -12.66
C LEU A 19 -5.04 3.42 -12.38
N ALA A 20 -5.42 3.68 -11.13
CA ALA A 20 -5.97 4.95 -10.67
C ALA A 20 -4.89 5.98 -10.24
N TRP A 21 -3.61 5.60 -10.28
CA TRP A 21 -2.49 6.45 -9.89
C TRP A 21 -2.00 7.31 -11.06
N PRO A 22 -1.41 8.50 -10.81
CA PRO A 22 -0.77 9.31 -11.85
C PRO A 22 0.22 8.49 -12.70
N PRO A 23 0.32 8.74 -14.02
CA PRO A 23 0.06 10.02 -14.70
C PRO A 23 -1.37 10.22 -15.24
N HIS A 24 -2.25 9.22 -15.13
CA HIS A 24 -3.62 9.31 -15.66
C HIS A 24 -4.62 9.77 -14.58
N ASN A 25 -5.04 11.04 -14.63
CA ASN A 25 -5.87 11.61 -13.55
C ASN A 25 -7.37 11.28 -13.67
N TRP A 26 -7.84 10.84 -14.83
CA TRP A 26 -9.26 10.55 -15.10
C TRP A 26 -9.76 9.29 -14.40
N LEU A 27 -8.85 8.40 -13.97
CA LEU A 27 -9.16 7.19 -13.22
C LEU A 27 -9.03 7.34 -11.70
N ALA A 28 -8.63 8.52 -11.20
CA ALA A 28 -8.49 8.79 -9.77
C ALA A 28 -9.71 8.37 -8.91
N PRO A 29 -10.99 8.51 -9.35
CA PRO A 29 -12.13 8.04 -8.56
C PRO A 29 -12.10 6.54 -8.21
N ILE A 30 -11.38 5.72 -8.98
CA ILE A 30 -11.21 4.28 -8.69
C ILE A 30 -10.46 4.07 -7.37
N LEU A 31 -9.61 4.99 -6.91
CA LEU A 31 -8.91 4.87 -5.63
C LEU A 31 -9.87 4.75 -4.43
N LEU A 32 -11.08 5.35 -4.52
CA LEU A 32 -12.11 5.22 -3.48
C LEU A 32 -12.55 3.78 -3.25
N VAL A 33 -12.48 2.94 -4.29
CA VAL A 33 -12.86 1.53 -4.24
C VAL A 33 -11.67 0.58 -4.43
N GLY A 34 -10.48 1.10 -4.70
CA GLY A 34 -9.27 0.31 -5.00
C GLY A 34 -8.88 -0.66 -3.88
N LEU A 35 -9.15 -0.30 -2.62
CA LEU A 35 -8.90 -1.13 -1.44
C LEU A 35 -10.00 -2.16 -1.14
N VAL A 36 -11.17 -2.08 -1.79
CA VAL A 36 -12.31 -2.98 -1.50
C VAL A 36 -11.94 -4.47 -1.68
N PRO A 37 -11.24 -4.89 -2.77
CA PRO A 37 -10.83 -6.28 -2.90
C PRO A 37 -9.89 -6.74 -1.78
N LEU A 38 -8.97 -5.87 -1.32
CA LEU A 38 -8.11 -6.16 -0.18
C LEU A 38 -8.94 -6.34 1.10
N PHE A 39 -9.92 -5.47 1.37
CA PHE A 39 -10.80 -5.63 2.53
C PHE A 39 -11.56 -6.96 2.51
N ILE A 40 -12.04 -7.40 1.35
CA ILE A 40 -12.69 -8.71 1.19
C ILE A 40 -11.71 -9.85 1.52
N ALA A 41 -10.48 -9.78 1.00
CA ALA A 41 -9.44 -10.76 1.27
C ALA A 41 -9.10 -10.84 2.77
N LEU A 42 -8.92 -9.69 3.43
CA LEU A 42 -8.58 -9.62 4.85
C LEU A 42 -9.73 -10.10 5.74
N ASN A 43 -10.97 -9.69 5.47
CA ASN A 43 -12.14 -10.12 6.23
C ASN A 43 -12.24 -11.66 6.25
N GLN A 44 -11.99 -12.31 5.12
CA GLN A 44 -12.01 -13.77 5.06
C GLN A 44 -10.85 -14.42 5.82
N ILE A 45 -9.63 -13.88 5.73
CA ILE A 45 -8.48 -14.37 6.52
C ILE A 45 -8.81 -14.31 8.00
N ILE A 46 -9.37 -13.19 8.46
CA ILE A 46 -9.71 -12.93 9.86
C ILE A 46 -10.82 -13.88 10.33
N ASN A 47 -11.91 -14.00 9.55
CA ASN A 47 -13.05 -14.84 9.91
C ASN A 47 -12.72 -16.34 9.93
N LYS A 48 -11.71 -16.78 9.18
CA LYS A 48 -11.30 -18.19 9.19
C LYS A 48 -10.66 -18.62 10.51
N LYS A 49 -10.18 -17.67 11.33
CA LYS A 49 -9.57 -17.90 12.66
C LYS A 49 -8.51 -19.00 12.68
N GLU A 50 -7.72 -19.11 11.60
CA GLU A 50 -6.66 -20.12 11.52
C GLU A 50 -5.43 -19.71 12.34
N THR A 51 -4.50 -20.65 12.50
CA THR A 51 -3.18 -20.34 13.04
C THR A 51 -2.47 -19.28 12.19
N LYS A 52 -1.72 -18.41 12.87
CA LYS A 52 -0.90 -17.34 12.27
C LYS A 52 -1.73 -16.33 11.44
N THR A 53 -2.98 -16.07 11.82
CA THR A 53 -3.86 -15.09 11.14
C THR A 53 -3.21 -13.71 11.00
N GLY A 54 -2.56 -13.19 12.04
CA GLY A 54 -1.85 -11.90 11.96
C GLY A 54 -0.72 -11.87 10.90
N LYS A 55 0.02 -12.97 10.74
CA LYS A 55 1.04 -13.09 9.68
C LYS A 55 0.39 -13.10 8.29
N LYS A 56 -0.76 -13.77 8.13
CA LYS A 56 -1.51 -13.80 6.86
C LYS A 56 -2.05 -12.42 6.49
N VAL A 57 -2.59 -11.68 7.46
CA VAL A 57 -3.03 -10.29 7.27
C VAL A 57 -1.85 -9.43 6.80
N PHE A 58 -0.73 -9.48 7.53
CA PHE A 58 0.47 -8.71 7.20
C PHE A 58 0.99 -9.02 5.80
N LEU A 59 1.14 -10.31 5.45
CA LEU A 59 1.66 -10.70 4.14
C LEU A 59 0.70 -10.37 2.98
N THR A 60 -0.62 -10.43 3.20
CA THR A 60 -1.62 -10.15 2.16
C THR A 60 -1.72 -8.65 1.89
N ALA A 61 -1.77 -7.83 2.95
CA ALA A 61 -1.72 -6.37 2.82
C ALA A 61 -0.34 -5.92 2.29
N GLY A 62 0.74 -6.50 2.80
CA GLY A 62 2.12 -6.26 2.35
C GLY A 62 2.30 -6.53 0.86
N LEU A 63 1.79 -7.65 0.36
CA LEU A 63 1.82 -7.93 -1.08
C LEU A 63 1.09 -6.85 -1.88
N THR A 64 -0.10 -6.44 -1.43
CA THR A 64 -0.91 -5.43 -2.13
C THR A 64 -0.17 -4.10 -2.20
N PHE A 65 0.31 -3.60 -1.06
CA PHE A 65 0.98 -2.31 -0.99
C PHE A 65 2.34 -2.33 -1.66
N LEU A 66 3.11 -3.41 -1.55
CA LEU A 66 4.41 -3.52 -2.21
C LEU A 66 4.28 -3.54 -3.73
N VAL A 67 3.34 -4.32 -4.27
CA VAL A 67 3.08 -4.38 -5.72
C VAL A 67 2.60 -3.01 -6.22
N TRP A 68 1.66 -2.39 -5.51
CA TRP A 68 1.17 -1.07 -5.88
C TRP A 68 2.24 0.02 -5.80
N ASN A 69 3.01 0.09 -4.70
CA ASN A 69 4.12 1.03 -4.54
C ASN A 69 5.10 0.83 -5.70
N THR A 70 5.63 -0.37 -5.85
CA THR A 70 6.62 -0.67 -6.89
C THR A 70 6.11 -0.30 -8.29
N ALA A 71 4.86 -0.64 -8.62
CA ALA A 71 4.27 -0.34 -9.92
C ALA A 71 4.01 1.17 -10.13
N SER A 72 3.70 1.91 -9.08
CA SER A 72 3.39 3.34 -9.13
C SER A 72 4.65 4.21 -9.16
N ILE A 73 5.73 3.75 -8.52
CA ILE A 73 6.98 4.50 -8.38
C ILE A 73 8.19 3.84 -9.03
N TYR A 74 7.98 2.92 -9.98
CA TYR A 74 9.05 2.24 -10.71
C TYR A 74 10.05 3.19 -11.40
N TRP A 75 9.61 4.41 -11.72
CA TRP A 75 10.42 5.46 -12.33
C TRP A 75 11.57 5.92 -11.41
N VAL A 76 11.47 5.75 -10.09
CA VAL A 76 12.55 6.09 -9.14
C VAL A 76 13.81 5.33 -9.50
N PHE A 77 13.69 4.00 -9.66
CA PHE A 77 14.80 3.17 -10.10
C PHE A 77 15.33 3.60 -11.46
N ASN A 78 14.45 3.87 -12.43
CA ASN A 78 14.87 4.30 -13.76
C ASN A 78 15.63 5.63 -13.72
N SER A 79 15.23 6.56 -12.84
CA SER A 79 15.87 7.87 -12.70
C SER A 79 17.26 7.77 -12.08
N ILE A 80 17.40 6.94 -11.04
CA ILE A 80 18.70 6.71 -10.40
C ILE A 80 19.62 5.90 -11.33
N ASN A 81 19.09 4.88 -12.00
CA ASN A 81 19.88 4.05 -12.92
C ASN A 81 20.29 4.83 -14.19
N ALA A 82 19.53 5.83 -14.63
CA ALA A 82 19.89 6.66 -15.77
C ALA A 82 21.18 7.48 -15.56
N VAL A 83 21.51 7.83 -14.31
CA VAL A 83 22.72 8.59 -13.96
C VAL A 83 23.85 7.71 -13.42
N ASN A 84 23.61 6.41 -13.25
CA ASN A 84 24.59 5.44 -12.77
C ASN A 84 24.99 4.47 -13.90
N THR A 85 26.28 4.38 -14.22
CA THR A 85 26.77 3.50 -15.29
C THR A 85 27.35 2.20 -14.76
N GLY A 86 27.09 1.10 -15.48
CA GLY A 86 27.66 -0.22 -15.21
C GLY A 86 26.90 -1.03 -14.17
N VAL A 87 27.25 -2.32 -14.06
CA VAL A 87 26.55 -3.31 -13.22
C VAL A 87 26.50 -2.90 -11.74
N ILE A 88 27.61 -2.35 -11.22
CA ILE A 88 27.71 -1.88 -9.83
C ILE A 88 26.74 -0.70 -9.61
N GLY A 89 26.68 0.24 -10.55
CA GLY A 89 25.75 1.36 -10.50
C GLY A 89 24.28 0.93 -10.52
N THR A 90 23.94 -0.09 -11.33
CA THR A 90 22.58 -0.67 -11.35
C THR A 90 22.22 -1.35 -10.02
N ILE A 91 23.15 -2.07 -9.41
CA ILE A 91 22.91 -2.70 -8.08
C ILE A 91 22.68 -1.62 -7.01
N ILE A 92 23.49 -0.56 -6.99
CA ILE A 92 23.31 0.57 -6.06
C ILE A 92 21.95 1.23 -6.30
N SER A 93 21.59 1.48 -7.56
CA SER A 93 20.29 2.06 -7.93
C SER A 93 19.12 1.22 -7.43
N LEU A 94 19.22 -0.11 -7.56
CA LEU A 94 18.23 -1.04 -7.03
C LEU A 94 18.12 -0.94 -5.50
N LEU A 95 19.25 -1.02 -4.79
CA LEU A 95 19.28 -0.98 -3.33
C LEU A 95 18.70 0.31 -2.76
N VAL A 96 19.04 1.46 -3.37
CA VAL A 96 18.49 2.76 -2.96
C VAL A 96 16.99 2.82 -3.24
N SER A 97 16.54 2.31 -4.39
CA SER A 97 15.11 2.30 -4.76
C SER A 97 14.26 1.35 -3.91
N LEU A 98 14.86 0.33 -3.29
CA LEU A 98 14.14 -0.55 -2.36
C LEU A 98 13.63 0.21 -1.13
N ILE A 99 14.27 1.32 -0.75
CA ILE A 99 13.82 2.14 0.39
C ILE A 99 12.40 2.67 0.13
N PRO A 100 12.14 3.49 -0.91
CA PRO A 100 10.79 3.98 -1.16
C PRO A 100 9.81 2.85 -1.55
N TYR A 101 10.26 1.78 -2.21
CA TYR A 101 9.37 0.66 -2.58
C TYR A 101 8.86 -0.12 -1.36
N CYS A 102 9.74 -0.38 -0.39
CA CYS A 102 9.43 -1.23 0.75
C CYS A 102 8.97 -0.45 1.97
N LEU A 103 9.55 0.73 2.25
CA LEU A 103 9.27 1.48 3.47
C LEU A 103 7.83 2.00 3.49
N GLY A 104 7.38 2.66 2.41
CA GLY A 104 6.00 3.13 2.30
C GLY A 104 5.01 1.97 2.40
N ALA A 105 5.25 0.89 1.64
CA ALA A 105 4.45 -0.32 1.69
C ALA A 105 4.40 -0.94 3.11
N PHE A 106 5.53 -0.94 3.83
CA PHE A 106 5.61 -1.46 5.20
C PHE A 106 4.78 -0.64 6.18
N LEU A 107 4.82 0.69 6.10
CA LEU A 107 4.03 1.57 6.96
C LEU A 107 2.52 1.38 6.71
N MET A 108 2.09 1.39 5.46
CA MET A 108 0.67 1.13 5.12
C MET A 108 0.21 -0.25 5.60
N THR A 109 1.04 -1.27 5.39
CA THR A 109 0.78 -2.64 5.87
C THR A 109 0.66 -2.70 7.40
N SER A 110 1.50 -1.93 8.09
CA SER A 110 1.48 -1.84 9.55
C SER A 110 0.15 -1.26 10.04
N GLY A 111 -0.42 -0.25 9.36
CA GLY A 111 -1.74 0.28 9.68
C GLY A 111 -2.84 -0.80 9.61
N PHE A 112 -2.85 -1.60 8.54
CA PHE A 112 -3.80 -2.72 8.39
C PHE A 112 -3.56 -3.86 9.39
N TRP A 113 -2.31 -4.11 9.75
CA TRP A 113 -1.97 -5.10 10.75
C TRP A 113 -2.38 -4.65 12.17
N LEU A 114 -2.17 -3.38 12.50
CA LEU A 114 -2.62 -2.77 13.76
C LEU A 114 -4.15 -2.77 13.86
N TYR A 115 -4.85 -2.48 12.77
CA TYR A 115 -6.31 -2.67 12.66
C TYR A 115 -6.71 -4.10 13.05
N TYR A 116 -6.08 -5.12 12.45
CA TYR A 116 -6.35 -6.50 12.82
C TYR A 116 -6.06 -6.76 14.29
N ARG A 117 -4.94 -6.28 14.83
CA ARG A 117 -4.61 -6.44 16.25
C ARG A 117 -5.70 -5.85 17.14
N LEU A 118 -6.12 -4.61 16.88
CA LEU A 118 -7.16 -3.90 17.62
C LEU A 118 -8.52 -4.63 17.55
N SER A 119 -8.83 -5.24 16.39
CA SER A 119 -10.07 -6.01 16.20
C SER A 119 -10.20 -7.25 17.08
N ASN A 120 -9.10 -7.76 17.64
CA ASN A 120 -9.15 -8.85 18.61
C ASN A 120 -9.51 -8.40 20.03
N TYR A 121 -9.45 -7.09 20.32
CA TYR A 121 -9.67 -6.53 21.66
C TYR A 121 -10.88 -5.61 21.74
N THR A 122 -11.47 -5.21 20.60
CA THR A 122 -12.51 -4.18 20.53
C THR A 122 -13.64 -4.57 19.58
N ASN A 123 -14.71 -3.77 19.56
CA ASN A 123 -15.79 -3.95 18.61
C ASN A 123 -15.41 -3.48 17.19
N LYS A 124 -16.22 -3.85 16.19
CA LYS A 124 -15.97 -3.52 14.77
C LYS A 124 -15.83 -2.02 14.50
N TYR A 125 -16.64 -1.18 15.15
CA TYR A 125 -16.67 0.26 14.90
C TYR A 125 -15.39 0.93 15.42
N VAL A 126 -14.96 0.56 16.62
CA VAL A 126 -13.69 1.02 17.21
C VAL A 126 -12.51 0.55 16.37
N SER A 127 -12.57 -0.67 15.85
CA SER A 127 -11.54 -1.18 14.95
C SER A 127 -11.45 -0.38 13.66
N TYR A 128 -12.57 -0.04 13.03
CA TYR A 128 -12.59 0.78 11.82
C TYR A 128 -12.08 2.20 12.06
N LEU A 129 -12.47 2.83 13.18
CA LEU A 129 -11.89 4.12 13.58
C LEU A 129 -10.38 4.00 13.81
N GLY A 130 -9.94 2.92 14.47
CA GLY A 130 -8.53 2.63 14.64
C GLY A 130 -7.78 2.47 13.33
N LEU A 131 -8.37 1.81 12.32
CA LEU A 131 -7.75 1.71 10.98
C LEU A 131 -7.49 3.09 10.40
N ILE A 132 -8.49 3.98 10.40
CA ILE A 132 -8.35 5.34 9.86
C ILE A 132 -7.26 6.10 10.64
N SER A 133 -7.32 6.06 11.98
CA SER A 133 -6.35 6.75 12.83
C SER A 133 -4.93 6.23 12.65
N PHE A 134 -4.72 4.90 12.62
CA PHE A 134 -3.41 4.30 12.40
C PHE A 134 -2.87 4.62 11.01
N TYR A 135 -3.74 4.57 10.00
CA TYR A 135 -3.34 4.82 8.62
C TYR A 135 -2.89 6.28 8.44
N VAL A 136 -3.69 7.24 8.90
CA VAL A 136 -3.33 8.68 8.84
C VAL A 136 -2.09 8.99 9.69
N ALA A 137 -1.98 8.40 10.89
CA ALA A 137 -0.79 8.59 11.72
C ALA A 137 0.49 8.06 11.06
N LEU A 138 0.40 6.93 10.35
CA LEU A 138 1.54 6.35 9.64
C LEU A 138 1.86 7.09 8.34
N GLU A 139 0.87 7.64 7.64
CA GLU A 139 1.10 8.59 6.54
C GLU A 139 1.82 9.84 7.05
N TYR A 140 1.37 10.44 8.15
CA TYR A 140 2.03 11.60 8.75
C TYR A 140 3.46 11.30 9.22
N LEU A 141 3.67 10.11 9.81
CA LEU A 141 5.02 9.64 10.16
C LEU A 141 5.89 9.51 8.91
N HIS A 142 5.37 8.94 7.83
CA HIS A 142 6.10 8.78 6.58
C HIS A 142 6.46 10.12 5.93
N GLU A 143 5.61 11.13 6.08
CA GLU A 143 5.85 12.51 5.62
C GLU A 143 6.93 13.21 6.44
N SER A 144 6.94 13.03 7.77
CA SER A 144 7.76 13.82 8.69
C SER A 144 9.16 13.24 8.97
N TRP A 145 9.48 12.06 8.42
CA TRP A 145 10.71 11.33 8.74
C TRP A 145 11.88 11.72 7.81
N ASP A 146 13.12 11.63 8.27
CA ASP A 146 14.33 11.90 7.46
C ASP A 146 14.46 11.02 6.20
N LEU A 147 13.80 9.85 6.19
CA LEU A 147 13.72 8.94 5.02
C LEU A 147 12.39 9.09 4.27
N ALA A 148 11.70 10.21 4.44
CA ALA A 148 10.40 10.46 3.83
C ALA A 148 10.45 10.37 2.31
N PHE A 149 9.60 9.49 1.77
CA PHE A 149 9.23 9.50 0.36
C PHE A 149 7.70 9.42 0.25
N PRO A 150 6.98 10.49 0.62
CA PRO A 150 5.55 10.42 0.89
C PRO A 150 4.69 10.60 -0.37
N TRP A 151 5.19 10.11 -1.51
CA TRP A 151 4.41 10.14 -2.75
C TRP A 151 3.16 9.28 -2.66
N MET A 152 3.23 8.16 -1.93
CA MET A 152 2.19 7.13 -1.89
C MET A 152 1.06 7.41 -0.89
N THR A 153 0.90 8.66 -0.45
CA THR A 153 -0.28 9.11 0.31
C THR A 153 -1.51 9.08 -0.60
N LEU A 154 -2.59 8.39 -0.20
CA LEU A 154 -3.73 8.12 -1.11
C LEU A 154 -4.37 9.41 -1.65
N GLY A 155 -4.35 10.49 -0.88
CA GLY A 155 -4.84 11.81 -1.30
C GLY A 155 -4.13 12.36 -2.54
N ASN A 156 -2.85 12.04 -2.75
CA ASN A 156 -2.07 12.52 -3.89
C ASN A 156 -2.63 12.01 -5.23
N GLY A 157 -3.27 10.84 -5.24
CA GLY A 157 -3.90 10.31 -6.45
C GLY A 157 -5.07 11.17 -6.97
N PHE A 158 -5.65 12.01 -6.12
CA PHE A 158 -6.74 12.93 -6.50
C PHE A 158 -6.25 14.34 -6.87
N ALA A 159 -4.95 14.64 -6.66
CA ALA A 159 -4.42 16.00 -6.83
C ALA A 159 -4.54 16.53 -8.27
N GLY A 160 -4.57 15.64 -9.26
CA GLY A 160 -4.68 16.00 -10.68
C GLY A 160 -6.09 16.04 -11.24
N LEU A 161 -7.14 15.83 -10.42
CA LEU A 161 -8.53 15.97 -10.86
C LEU A 161 -8.85 17.45 -11.11
N HIS A 162 -9.64 17.70 -12.16
CA HIS A 162 -10.05 19.06 -12.50
C HIS A 162 -10.81 19.69 -11.34
N GLN A 163 -10.30 20.81 -10.82
CA GLN A 163 -11.03 21.62 -9.88
C GLN A 163 -12.19 22.26 -10.64
N LEU A 164 -13.41 22.06 -10.16
CA LEU A 164 -14.58 22.81 -10.62
C LEU A 164 -14.42 24.24 -10.10
N ALA A 165 -13.56 25.02 -10.76
CA ALA A 165 -13.40 26.45 -10.56
C ALA A 165 -14.12 27.21 -11.68
#